data_AF-A0A1R1M5Z0-F1
#
_entry.id   AF-A0A1R1M5Z0-F1
#
_cell.length_a   1.000
_cell.length_b   1.000
_cell.length_c   1.000
_cell.angle_alpha   90.00
_cell.angle_beta   90.00
_cell.angle_gamma   90.00
#
_symmetry.space_group_name_H-M   'P 1'
#
loop_
_entity.id
_entity.type
_entity.pdbx_description
1 polymer ?
#
loop_
_entity_poly.entity_id
_entity_poly.type
_entity_poly.pdbx_seq_one_letter_code
_entity_poly.pdbx_strand_id
1 'polypeptide(L)'
;MPLRENPAVAWVDVVVDPGRQRRGVGSSLMAVAERDLRTAGRTVLTGWTETAGTEPWPDAVPARSGAGAVPAGAPEVAFARRHGYVLEQVERLGRLDVPVAPATLQAWYAALPEHPDHELIAWSDVAPADTAADYAQLKTAMSTDVPSADLEQDEEDWDAGRVADEEAELAAGGGHRLVTAVRHVPTGRLVGHTVLERFDARPAVAYQQDTLVLSAHRGHRLGMLLKIDNLRRLATAWPEVRRVYTWNAEENTPVLAINVELGFRQAGVVGAWQKRLC
;
A
#
# COMPACT_ATOMS: atom_id res chain seq x y z
N MET A 1 -2.09 15.29 8.89
CA MET A 1 -0.72 15.62 9.35
C MET A 1 -0.36 14.64 10.44
N PRO A 2 0.77 13.95 10.36
CA PRO A 2 1.16 13.02 11.41
C PRO A 2 1.49 13.82 12.69
N LEU A 3 1.01 13.33 13.84
CA LEU A 3 1.10 14.02 15.13
C LEU A 3 1.98 13.29 16.15
N ARG A 4 2.24 11.99 15.94
CA ARG A 4 2.99 11.13 16.86
C ARG A 4 4.38 10.83 16.30
N GLU A 5 4.47 10.16 15.15
CA GLU A 5 5.69 9.93 14.39
C GLU A 5 5.85 10.98 13.25
N ASN A 6 7.05 11.20 12.71
CA ASN A 6 7.31 12.10 11.57
C ASN A 6 6.78 13.57 11.71
N PRO A 7 6.95 14.27 12.84
CA PRO A 7 6.39 15.62 13.03
C PRO A 7 7.02 16.68 12.10
N ALA A 8 8.14 16.37 11.44
CA ALA A 8 8.75 17.23 10.43
C ALA A 8 8.05 17.14 9.06
N VAL A 9 7.28 16.07 8.84
CA VAL A 9 6.70 15.71 7.54
C VAL A 9 5.25 16.16 7.43
N ALA A 10 4.84 16.59 6.24
CA ALA A 10 3.44 16.77 5.90
C ALA A 10 3.13 16.23 4.50
N TRP A 11 2.03 15.47 4.42
CA TRP A 11 1.45 15.08 3.15
C TRP A 11 0.59 16.22 2.58
N VAL A 12 0.77 16.48 1.29
CA VAL A 12 0.04 17.50 0.52
C VAL A 12 -0.68 16.83 -0.65
N ASP A 13 -1.98 17.10 -0.75
CA ASP A 13 -2.80 16.79 -1.92
C ASP A 13 -3.49 18.06 -2.42
N VAL A 14 -3.46 18.27 -3.74
CA VAL A 14 -4.06 19.44 -4.40
C VAL A 14 -4.90 18.97 -5.58
N VAL A 15 -6.22 19.02 -5.38
CA VAL A 15 -7.20 18.67 -6.41
C VAL A 15 -7.83 19.94 -6.97
N VAL A 16 -7.84 20.05 -8.30
CA VAL A 16 -8.49 21.16 -9.01
C VAL A 16 -9.52 20.60 -9.98
N ASP A 17 -10.74 21.13 -9.91
CA ASP A 17 -11.82 20.83 -10.86
C ASP A 17 -11.30 20.86 -12.32
N PRO A 18 -11.54 19.81 -13.12
CA PRO A 18 -11.00 19.71 -14.48
C PRO A 18 -11.29 20.94 -15.36
N GLY A 19 -12.48 21.55 -15.24
CA GLY A 19 -12.86 22.73 -16.02
C GLY A 19 -12.13 24.03 -15.61
N ARG A 20 -11.49 24.03 -14.44
CA ARG A 20 -10.77 25.18 -13.85
C ARG A 20 -9.25 25.01 -13.82
N GLN A 21 -8.74 23.88 -14.32
CA GLN A 21 -7.31 23.65 -14.44
C GLN A 21 -6.65 24.66 -15.39
N ARG A 22 -5.32 24.77 -15.31
CA ARG A 22 -4.49 25.65 -16.16
C ARG A 22 -4.78 27.16 -16.05
N ARG A 23 -5.50 27.59 -15.02
CA ARG A 23 -5.79 29.01 -14.70
C ARG A 23 -5.01 29.55 -13.49
N GLY A 24 -4.00 28.83 -13.03
CA GLY A 24 -3.20 29.19 -11.85
C GLY A 24 -3.77 28.74 -10.50
N VAL A 25 -5.01 28.24 -10.45
CA VAL A 25 -5.70 27.82 -9.21
C VAL A 25 -4.87 26.83 -8.38
N GLY A 26 -4.39 25.74 -8.99
CA GLY A 26 -3.58 24.74 -8.28
C GLY A 26 -2.28 25.33 -7.71
N SER A 27 -1.63 26.24 -8.44
CA SER A 27 -0.43 26.91 -7.95
C SER A 27 -0.73 27.85 -6.77
N SER A 28 -1.87 28.53 -6.78
CA SER A 28 -2.31 29.35 -5.63
C SER A 28 -2.63 28.48 -4.41
N LEU A 29 -3.31 27.34 -4.59
CA LEU A 29 -3.60 26.39 -3.51
C LEU A 29 -2.30 25.84 -2.92
N MET A 30 -1.37 25.38 -3.76
CA MET A 30 -0.08 24.87 -3.32
C MET A 30 0.72 25.92 -2.55
N ALA A 31 0.75 27.18 -3.03
CA ALA A 31 1.47 28.26 -2.32
C ALA A 31 0.90 28.52 -0.92
N VAL A 32 -0.43 28.46 -0.77
CA VAL A 32 -1.08 28.59 0.54
C VAL A 32 -0.76 27.40 1.44
N ALA A 33 -0.89 26.17 0.92
CA ALA A 33 -0.57 24.96 1.67
C ALA A 33 0.89 24.95 2.17
N GLU A 34 1.86 25.25 1.30
CA GLU A 34 3.28 25.29 1.66
C GLU A 34 3.58 26.37 2.71
N ARG A 35 2.91 27.52 2.64
CA ARG A 35 3.04 28.57 3.65
C ARG A 35 2.52 28.09 5.00
N ASP A 36 1.31 27.56 5.02
CA ASP A 36 0.64 27.17 6.26
C ASP A 36 1.36 25.99 6.93
N LEU A 37 1.87 25.03 6.15
CA LEU A 37 2.68 23.91 6.65
C LEU A 37 4.03 24.36 7.20
N ARG A 38 4.68 25.35 6.56
CA ARG A 38 5.89 25.97 7.12
C ARG A 38 5.61 26.67 8.44
N THR A 39 4.48 27.40 8.54
CA THR A 39 4.06 28.03 9.80
C THR A 39 3.76 26.99 10.89
N ALA A 40 3.29 25.81 10.51
CA ALA A 40 3.11 24.67 11.41
C ALA A 40 4.43 23.92 11.74
N GLY A 41 5.59 24.44 11.33
CA GLY A 41 6.91 23.89 11.64
C GLY A 41 7.32 22.67 10.79
N ARG A 42 6.63 22.42 9.67
CA ARG A 42 6.98 21.32 8.76
C ARG A 42 8.18 21.70 7.89
N THR A 43 9.09 20.75 7.70
CA THR A 43 10.34 20.92 6.94
C THR A 43 10.42 20.00 5.73
N VAL A 44 9.58 18.96 5.66
CA VAL A 44 9.48 18.03 4.54
C VAL A 44 8.03 17.93 4.08
N LEU A 45 7.79 18.12 2.79
CA LEU A 45 6.50 17.92 2.16
C LEU A 45 6.56 16.69 1.26
N THR A 46 5.57 15.82 1.38
CA THR A 46 5.41 14.65 0.50
C THR A 46 4.08 14.72 -0.25
N GLY A 47 4.00 14.05 -1.40
CA GLY A 47 2.80 13.98 -2.22
C GLY A 47 2.88 12.83 -3.21
N TRP A 48 1.74 12.31 -3.63
CA TRP A 48 1.66 11.19 -4.59
C TRP A 48 0.91 11.62 -5.84
N THR A 49 1.37 11.15 -6.99
CA THR A 49 0.70 11.36 -8.28
C THR A 49 0.42 10.02 -8.93
N GLU A 50 -0.84 9.75 -9.28
CA GLU A 50 -1.19 8.54 -10.01
C GLU A 50 -1.33 8.82 -11.51
N THR A 51 -0.63 8.06 -12.33
CA THR A 51 -0.75 8.13 -13.79
C THR A 51 -1.09 6.77 -14.37
N ALA A 52 -2.16 6.71 -15.17
CA ALA A 52 -2.53 5.50 -15.89
C ALA A 52 -1.56 5.20 -17.05
N GLY A 53 -1.35 3.91 -17.32
CA GLY A 53 -0.46 3.45 -18.38
C GLY A 53 0.77 2.71 -17.87
N THR A 54 1.63 2.30 -18.80
CA THR A 54 2.79 1.44 -18.55
C THR A 54 3.98 1.90 -19.37
N GLU A 55 5.19 1.61 -18.89
CA GLU A 55 6.43 1.87 -19.61
C GLU A 55 6.50 1.16 -20.98
N PRO A 56 7.32 1.66 -21.92
CA PRO A 56 8.20 2.84 -21.81
C PRO A 56 7.47 4.16 -22.13
N TRP A 57 7.83 5.24 -21.43
CA TRP A 57 7.45 6.60 -21.81
C TRP A 57 8.61 7.31 -22.51
N PRO A 58 8.38 7.99 -23.64
CA PRO A 58 9.45 8.71 -24.35
C PRO A 58 10.14 9.78 -23.51
N ASP A 59 9.36 10.50 -22.69
CA ASP A 59 9.84 11.58 -21.82
C ASP A 59 9.71 11.17 -20.34
N ALA A 60 10.32 10.06 -19.96
CA ALA A 60 10.22 9.54 -18.60
C ALA A 60 11.05 10.38 -17.60
N VAL A 61 10.51 10.60 -16.39
CA VAL A 61 11.24 11.13 -15.24
C VAL A 61 11.60 9.95 -14.34
N PRO A 62 12.88 9.57 -14.22
CA PRO A 62 13.28 8.45 -13.38
C PRO A 62 13.17 8.81 -11.90
N ALA A 63 12.82 7.83 -11.07
CA ALA A 63 12.88 7.96 -9.62
C ALA A 63 14.33 8.04 -9.13
N ARG A 64 14.57 8.75 -8.02
CA ARG A 64 15.90 8.79 -7.40
C ARG A 64 16.34 7.46 -6.81
N SER A 65 15.39 6.62 -6.39
CA SER A 65 15.67 5.26 -5.94
C SER A 65 16.31 4.37 -7.02
N GLY A 66 16.23 4.78 -8.29
CA GLY A 66 16.79 4.05 -9.42
C GLY A 66 15.86 2.97 -9.99
N ALA A 67 14.64 2.82 -9.46
CA ALA A 67 13.63 1.91 -9.98
C ALA A 67 12.37 2.67 -10.42
N GLY A 68 11.95 2.41 -11.66
CA GLY A 68 10.74 2.98 -12.25
C GLY A 68 10.88 4.44 -12.67
N ALA A 69 9.89 4.88 -13.44
CA ALA A 69 9.76 6.26 -13.86
C ALA A 69 8.28 6.69 -13.90
N VAL A 70 8.05 7.98 -14.21
CA VAL A 70 6.72 8.51 -14.51
C VAL A 70 6.77 9.36 -15.79
N PRO A 71 5.68 9.48 -16.56
CA PRO A 71 5.67 10.28 -17.78
C PRO A 71 5.73 11.79 -17.48
N ALA A 72 6.78 12.49 -17.94
CA ALA A 72 6.96 13.93 -17.70
C ALA A 72 5.80 14.79 -18.21
N GLY A 73 5.13 14.35 -19.28
CA GLY A 73 4.02 15.05 -19.90
C GLY A 73 2.69 14.96 -19.13
N ALA A 74 2.59 14.09 -18.13
CA ALA A 74 1.37 13.99 -17.33
C ALA A 74 1.16 15.27 -16.49
N PRO A 75 -0.06 15.86 -16.47
CA PRO A 75 -0.31 17.14 -15.82
C PRO A 75 0.13 17.20 -14.35
N GLU A 76 -0.10 16.13 -13.61
CA GLU A 76 0.24 15.94 -12.19
C GLU A 76 1.76 15.88 -11.97
N VAL A 77 2.48 15.14 -12.82
CA VAL A 77 3.96 15.06 -12.81
C VAL A 77 4.58 16.42 -13.12
N ALA A 78 4.09 17.09 -14.16
CA ALA A 78 4.55 18.42 -14.54
C ALA A 78 4.27 19.46 -13.44
N PHE A 79 3.15 19.33 -12.74
CA PHE A 79 2.79 20.20 -11.63
C PHE A 79 3.73 20.01 -10.43
N ALA A 80 3.95 18.78 -9.98
CA ALA A 80 4.85 18.47 -8.87
C ALA A 80 6.26 19.04 -9.13
N ARG A 81 6.84 18.75 -10.31
CA ARG A 81 8.16 19.26 -10.71
C ARG A 81 8.21 20.79 -10.76
N ARG A 82 7.18 21.44 -11.32
CA ARG A 82 7.11 22.91 -11.37
C ARG A 82 7.13 23.54 -9.97
N HIS A 83 6.56 22.85 -8.98
CA HIS A 83 6.53 23.31 -7.60
C HIS A 83 7.78 22.89 -6.79
N GLY A 84 8.80 22.32 -7.44
CA GLY A 84 10.08 21.98 -6.84
C GLY A 84 10.06 20.68 -6.05
N TYR A 85 9.07 19.83 -6.28
CA TYR A 85 9.08 18.46 -5.77
C TYR A 85 9.97 17.58 -6.63
N VAL A 86 10.66 16.67 -5.96
CA VAL A 86 11.56 15.68 -6.53
C VAL A 86 10.88 14.31 -6.45
N LEU A 87 11.00 13.51 -7.50
CA LEU A 87 10.51 12.14 -7.52
C LEU A 87 11.49 11.24 -6.76
N GLU A 88 11.11 10.77 -5.58
CA GLU A 88 11.97 9.92 -4.76
C GLU A 88 11.79 8.45 -5.13
N GLN A 89 10.54 8.00 -5.26
CA GLN A 89 10.18 6.61 -5.51
C GLN A 89 9.03 6.50 -6.52
N VAL A 90 8.97 5.37 -7.22
CA VAL A 90 7.82 5.00 -8.05
C VAL A 90 7.24 3.69 -7.53
N GLU A 91 5.92 3.67 -7.39
CA GLU A 91 5.15 2.47 -7.09
C GLU A 91 4.44 1.96 -8.35
N ARG A 92 4.39 0.64 -8.49
CA ARG A 92 3.57 -0.05 -9.47
C ARG A 92 2.13 -0.14 -8.98
N LEU A 93 1.20 0.44 -9.73
CA LEU A 93 -0.23 0.17 -9.54
C LEU A 93 -0.59 -1.14 -10.24
N GLY A 94 -0.87 -2.18 -9.46
CA GLY A 94 -1.33 -3.48 -9.93
C GLY A 94 -2.86 -3.60 -9.89
N ARG A 95 -3.42 -4.35 -10.85
CA ARG A 95 -4.83 -4.75 -10.88
C ARG A 95 -4.96 -6.24 -11.13
N LEU A 96 -5.79 -6.91 -10.33
CA LEU A 96 -6.26 -8.28 -10.54
C LEU A 96 -7.78 -8.27 -10.77
N ASP A 97 -8.24 -9.00 -11.78
CA ASP A 97 -9.68 -9.25 -11.98
C ASP A 97 -10.11 -10.47 -11.13
N VAL A 98 -11.23 -10.35 -10.44
CA VAL A 98 -11.75 -11.36 -9.49
C VAL A 98 -13.25 -11.63 -9.71
N PRO A 99 -13.81 -12.77 -9.27
CA PRO A 99 -13.14 -13.86 -8.56
C PRO A 99 -12.12 -14.60 -9.44
N VAL A 100 -11.01 -15.01 -8.84
CA VAL A 100 -10.09 -15.96 -9.47
C VAL A 100 -10.80 -17.29 -9.61
N ALA A 101 -10.67 -17.95 -10.76
CA ALA A 101 -11.29 -19.25 -10.98
C ALA A 101 -10.82 -20.28 -9.93
N PRO A 102 -11.71 -21.13 -9.37
CA PRO A 102 -11.33 -22.11 -8.35
C PRO A 102 -10.17 -23.04 -8.77
N ALA A 103 -10.13 -23.44 -10.05
CA ALA A 103 -9.04 -24.26 -10.58
C ALA A 103 -7.68 -23.54 -10.56
N THR A 104 -7.67 -22.22 -10.79
CA THR A 104 -6.45 -21.40 -10.72
C THR A 104 -5.97 -21.25 -9.27
N LEU A 105 -6.88 -20.96 -8.33
CA LEU A 105 -6.54 -20.92 -6.90
C LEU A 105 -5.97 -22.27 -6.43
N GLN A 106 -6.60 -23.38 -6.84
CA GLN A 106 -6.13 -24.72 -6.51
C GLN A 106 -4.75 -25.02 -7.10
N ALA A 107 -4.50 -24.60 -8.35
CA ALA A 107 -3.20 -24.78 -9.00
C ALA A 107 -2.10 -23.99 -8.29
N TRP A 108 -2.35 -22.73 -7.90
CA TRP A 108 -1.40 -21.94 -7.12
C TRP A 108 -1.13 -22.57 -5.75
N TYR A 109 -2.18 -23.02 -5.05
CA TYR A 109 -2.03 -23.68 -3.75
C TYR A 109 -1.22 -24.99 -3.86
N ALA A 110 -1.48 -25.81 -4.89
CA ALA A 110 -0.76 -27.05 -5.13
C ALA A 110 0.72 -26.86 -5.53
N ALA A 111 1.10 -25.66 -5.97
CA ALA A 111 2.48 -25.31 -6.30
C ALA A 111 3.29 -24.79 -5.10
N LEU A 112 2.64 -24.61 -3.94
CA LEU A 112 3.33 -24.23 -2.71
C LEU A 112 4.04 -25.43 -2.08
N PRO A 113 5.17 -25.20 -1.37
CA PRO A 113 5.76 -26.24 -0.52
C PRO A 113 4.80 -26.59 0.61
N GLU A 114 5.03 -27.74 1.25
CA GLU A 114 4.37 -28.04 2.53
C GLU A 114 4.84 -27.08 3.63
N HIS A 115 3.94 -26.80 4.57
CA HIS A 115 4.17 -25.83 5.64
C HIS A 115 3.87 -26.44 7.02
N PRO A 116 4.53 -27.55 7.44
CA PRO A 116 4.17 -28.29 8.66
C PRO A 116 4.26 -27.46 9.95
N ASP A 117 5.14 -26.46 9.97
CA ASP A 117 5.34 -25.57 11.13
C ASP A 117 4.53 -24.27 11.07
N HIS A 118 3.64 -24.12 10.08
CA HIS A 118 2.89 -22.89 9.88
C HIS A 118 1.39 -23.17 9.74
N GLU A 119 0.59 -22.41 10.48
CA GLU A 119 -0.87 -22.49 10.49
C GLU A 119 -1.46 -21.16 9.99
N LEU A 120 -2.47 -21.22 9.11
CA LEU A 120 -3.21 -20.04 8.70
C LEU A 120 -4.29 -19.69 9.73
N ILE A 121 -4.33 -18.41 10.10
CA ILE A 121 -5.37 -17.82 10.93
C ILE A 121 -5.99 -16.70 10.14
N ALA A 122 -7.31 -16.56 10.21
CA ALA A 122 -8.02 -15.58 9.41
C ALA A 122 -9.16 -14.96 10.20
N TRP A 123 -9.36 -13.66 10.03
CA TRP A 123 -10.46 -12.92 10.62
C TRP A 123 -10.97 -11.83 9.68
N SER A 124 -12.17 -11.34 9.96
CA SER A 124 -12.78 -10.21 9.27
C SER A 124 -12.91 -9.06 10.26
N ASP A 125 -12.59 -7.85 9.79
CA ASP A 125 -12.73 -6.58 10.51
C ASP A 125 -11.89 -6.47 11.78
N VAL A 126 -12.25 -7.18 12.85
CA VAL A 126 -11.62 -7.04 14.17
C VAL A 126 -10.67 -8.20 14.47
N ALA A 127 -9.44 -7.89 14.85
CA ALA A 127 -8.47 -8.89 15.27
C ALA A 127 -8.93 -9.61 16.55
N PRO A 128 -8.93 -10.96 16.58
CA PRO A 128 -9.20 -11.71 17.81
C PRO A 128 -8.26 -11.30 18.95
N ALA A 129 -8.78 -11.22 20.17
CA ALA A 129 -8.03 -10.72 21.34
C ALA A 129 -6.73 -11.49 21.62
N ASP A 130 -6.70 -12.78 21.33
CA ASP A 130 -5.52 -13.65 21.47
C ASP A 130 -4.47 -13.47 20.35
N THR A 131 -4.80 -12.72 19.30
CA THR A 131 -3.92 -12.44 18.15
C THR A 131 -3.53 -10.96 18.02
N ALA A 132 -4.29 -10.05 18.63
CA ALA A 132 -4.14 -8.59 18.45
C ALA A 132 -2.73 -8.08 18.80
N ALA A 133 -2.11 -8.61 19.87
CA ALA A 133 -0.76 -8.22 20.28
C ALA A 133 0.30 -8.63 19.24
N ASP A 134 0.18 -9.83 18.66
CA ASP A 134 1.08 -10.30 17.61
C ASP A 134 0.85 -9.55 16.30
N TYR A 135 -0.40 -9.27 15.99
CA TYR A 135 -0.75 -8.50 14.81
C TYR A 135 -0.18 -7.07 14.87
N ALA A 136 -0.23 -6.43 16.05
CA ALA A 136 0.41 -5.14 16.29
C ALA A 136 1.93 -5.20 16.03
N GLN A 137 2.62 -6.24 16.53
CA GLN A 137 4.05 -6.43 16.27
C GLN A 137 4.38 -6.60 14.78
N LEU A 138 3.52 -7.30 14.03
CA LEU A 138 3.66 -7.39 12.57
C LEU A 138 3.46 -6.03 11.89
N LYS A 139 2.54 -5.19 12.37
CA LYS A 139 2.35 -3.83 11.83
C LYS A 139 3.54 -2.91 12.15
N THR A 140 4.13 -3.00 13.35
CA THR A 140 5.40 -2.33 13.67
C THR A 140 6.49 -2.73 12.67
N ALA A 141 6.71 -4.03 12.48
CA ALA A 141 7.73 -4.53 11.55
C ALA A 141 7.47 -4.08 10.10
N MET A 142 6.21 -3.96 9.68
CA MET A 142 5.85 -3.47 8.33
C MET A 142 6.37 -2.05 8.07
N SER A 143 6.38 -1.18 9.09
CA SER A 143 6.83 0.21 8.96
C SER A 143 8.32 0.36 8.61
N THR A 144 9.13 -0.70 8.83
CA THR A 144 10.58 -0.70 8.56
C THR A 144 11.00 -1.71 7.48
N ASP A 145 10.20 -2.76 7.22
CA ASP A 145 10.52 -3.81 6.26
C ASP A 145 10.17 -3.47 4.79
N VAL A 146 9.37 -2.42 4.55
CA VAL A 146 8.99 -1.99 3.20
C VAL A 146 9.96 -0.94 2.67
N PRO A 147 10.45 -1.06 1.41
CA PRO A 147 11.31 -0.03 0.83
C PRO A 147 10.59 1.31 0.68
N SER A 148 11.10 2.36 1.32
CA SER A 148 10.59 3.75 1.25
C SER A 148 11.53 4.72 0.50
N ALA A 149 12.63 4.22 -0.08
CA ALA A 149 13.69 5.04 -0.68
C ALA A 149 14.21 6.12 0.30
N ASP A 150 14.30 7.38 -0.16
CA ASP A 150 14.68 8.55 0.66
C ASP A 150 13.45 9.32 1.22
N LEU A 151 12.27 8.69 1.26
CA LEU A 151 11.10 9.26 1.94
C LEU A 151 11.35 9.24 3.45
N GLU A 152 11.13 10.37 4.10
CA GLU A 152 11.26 10.49 5.55
C GLU A 152 10.12 9.72 6.25
N GLN A 153 10.45 8.56 6.81
CA GLN A 153 9.50 7.66 7.48
C GLN A 153 10.14 7.02 8.72
N ASP A 154 9.71 7.46 9.90
CA ASP A 154 10.00 6.82 11.19
C ASP A 154 9.29 5.46 11.33
N GLU A 155 9.87 4.58 12.15
CA GLU A 155 9.19 3.37 12.64
C GLU A 155 7.92 3.75 13.43
N GLU A 156 6.83 3.02 13.18
CA GLU A 156 5.58 3.22 13.89
C GLU A 156 5.45 2.26 15.07
N ASP A 157 5.18 2.81 16.25
CA ASP A 157 4.93 2.01 17.45
C ASP A 157 3.47 1.53 17.48
N TRP A 158 3.26 0.25 17.16
CA TRP A 158 1.96 -0.40 17.20
C TRP A 158 1.77 -1.24 18.47
N ASP A 159 0.64 -1.00 19.14
CA ASP A 159 0.10 -1.86 20.18
C ASP A 159 -1.32 -2.33 19.81
N ALA A 160 -1.88 -3.23 20.61
CA ALA A 160 -3.22 -3.77 20.37
C ALA A 160 -4.33 -2.70 20.45
N GLY A 161 -4.12 -1.62 21.21
CA GLY A 161 -5.05 -0.50 21.30
C GLY A 161 -5.09 0.29 19.99
N ARG A 162 -3.92 0.64 19.44
CA ARG A 162 -3.78 1.32 18.14
C ARG A 162 -4.37 0.49 17.00
N VAL A 163 -4.21 -0.84 17.04
CA VAL A 163 -4.89 -1.75 16.09
C VAL A 163 -6.41 -1.61 16.20
N ALA A 164 -6.96 -1.63 17.41
CA ALA A 164 -8.40 -1.51 17.62
C ALA A 164 -8.93 -0.13 17.19
N ASP A 165 -8.17 0.95 17.41
CA ASP A 165 -8.50 2.30 16.95
C ASP A 165 -8.54 2.38 15.42
N GLU A 166 -7.52 1.82 14.72
CA GLU A 166 -7.51 1.74 13.26
C GLU A 166 -8.71 0.93 12.72
N GLU A 167 -9.02 -0.20 13.33
CA GLU A 167 -10.17 -1.03 12.95
C GLU A 167 -11.51 -0.28 13.14
N ALA A 168 -11.63 0.50 14.22
CA ALA A 168 -12.81 1.32 14.48
C ALA A 168 -12.92 2.51 13.51
N GLU A 169 -11.81 3.16 13.17
CA GLU A 169 -11.77 4.24 12.17
C GLU A 169 -12.15 3.74 10.78
N LEU A 170 -11.61 2.58 10.36
CA LEU A 170 -11.96 1.94 9.10
C LEU A 170 -13.46 1.64 9.04
N ALA A 171 -14.02 1.04 10.10
CA ALA A 171 -15.44 0.73 10.19
C ALA A 171 -16.32 2.00 10.14
N ALA A 172 -15.91 3.07 10.83
CA ALA A 172 -16.63 4.35 10.81
C ALA A 172 -16.66 4.98 9.39
N GLY A 173 -15.65 4.69 8.58
CA GLY A 173 -15.57 5.06 7.17
C GLY A 173 -16.38 4.17 6.21
N GLY A 174 -17.10 3.16 6.70
CA GLY A 174 -17.76 2.14 5.88
C GLY A 174 -16.77 1.19 5.20
N GLY A 175 -15.59 1.03 5.79
CA GLY A 175 -14.56 0.09 5.39
C GLY A 175 -14.72 -1.26 6.08
N HIS A 176 -14.29 -2.31 5.38
CA HIS A 176 -14.31 -3.70 5.81
C HIS A 176 -12.96 -4.33 5.46
N ARG A 177 -12.50 -5.30 6.24
CA ARG A 177 -11.22 -5.98 5.97
C ARG A 177 -11.30 -7.50 6.09
N LEU A 178 -10.49 -8.17 5.29
CA LEU A 178 -10.18 -9.60 5.43
C LEU A 178 -8.69 -9.72 5.72
N VAL A 179 -8.33 -10.19 6.90
CA VAL A 179 -6.93 -10.48 7.23
C VAL A 179 -6.70 -11.97 7.27
N THR A 180 -5.66 -12.42 6.58
CA THR A 180 -5.10 -13.74 6.78
C THR A 180 -3.70 -13.57 7.37
N ALA A 181 -3.37 -14.33 8.40
CA ALA A 181 -2.08 -14.37 9.07
C ALA A 181 -1.53 -15.79 9.11
N VAL A 182 -0.22 -15.90 9.29
CA VAL A 182 0.47 -17.17 9.53
C VAL A 182 0.97 -17.18 10.97
N ARG A 183 0.57 -18.19 11.73
CA ARG A 183 1.16 -18.56 13.03
C ARG A 183 2.27 -19.58 12.81
N HIS A 184 3.42 -19.37 13.41
CA HIS A 184 4.46 -20.39 13.50
C HIS A 184 4.16 -21.30 14.70
N VAL A 185 3.82 -22.56 14.42
CA VAL A 185 3.32 -23.53 15.40
C VAL A 185 4.30 -23.75 16.56
N PRO A 186 5.61 -23.95 16.34
CA PRO A 186 6.55 -24.16 17.45
C PRO A 186 6.64 -22.99 18.45
N THR A 187 6.45 -21.76 18.01
CA THR A 187 6.53 -20.56 18.89
C THR A 187 5.16 -20.05 19.32
N GLY A 188 4.09 -20.45 18.64
CA GLY A 188 2.74 -19.94 18.84
C GLY A 188 2.53 -18.49 18.37
N ARG A 189 3.53 -17.86 17.74
CA ARG A 189 3.49 -16.43 17.36
C ARG A 189 3.08 -16.22 15.91
N LEU A 190 2.44 -15.10 15.60
CA LEU A 190 2.25 -14.68 14.21
C LEU A 190 3.59 -14.24 13.60
N VAL A 191 3.81 -14.64 12.35
CA VAL A 191 5.08 -14.41 11.62
C VAL A 191 4.87 -13.79 10.24
N GLY A 192 3.62 -13.56 9.86
CA GLY A 192 3.27 -12.85 8.64
C GLY A 192 1.77 -12.63 8.53
N HIS A 193 1.38 -11.66 7.71
CA HIS A 193 -0.01 -11.33 7.45
C HIS A 193 -0.21 -10.73 6.06
N THR A 194 -1.45 -10.75 5.59
CA THR A 194 -1.90 -10.01 4.42
C THR A 194 -3.30 -9.45 4.65
N VAL A 195 -3.60 -8.29 4.08
CA VAL A 195 -4.89 -7.59 4.26
C VAL A 195 -5.52 -7.24 2.91
N LEU A 196 -6.80 -7.59 2.76
CA LEU A 196 -7.68 -7.02 1.75
C LEU A 196 -8.67 -6.08 2.42
N GLU A 197 -8.91 -4.91 1.82
CA GLU A 197 -9.90 -3.94 2.26
C GLU A 197 -10.95 -3.67 1.19
N ARG A 198 -12.16 -3.32 1.63
CA ARG A 198 -13.27 -2.92 0.78
C ARG A 198 -14.03 -1.78 1.43
N PHE A 199 -14.59 -0.87 0.64
CA PHE A 199 -15.44 0.21 1.12
C PHE A 199 -16.84 0.12 0.51
N ASP A 200 -17.88 0.40 1.30
CA ASP A 200 -19.28 0.36 0.85
C ASP A 200 -19.58 1.34 -0.28
N ALA A 201 -18.84 2.45 -0.36
CA ALA A 201 -18.93 3.40 -1.46
C ALA A 201 -18.48 2.84 -2.82
N ARG A 202 -17.69 1.75 -2.83
CA ARG A 202 -17.14 1.13 -4.05
C ARG A 202 -17.16 -0.40 -3.95
N PRO A 203 -18.35 -1.03 -3.89
CA PRO A 203 -18.48 -2.45 -3.54
C PRO A 203 -17.84 -3.40 -4.58
N ALA A 204 -17.70 -2.95 -5.83
CA ALA A 204 -17.06 -3.74 -6.90
C ALA A 204 -15.52 -3.73 -6.86
N VAL A 205 -14.90 -3.06 -5.88
CA VAL A 205 -13.45 -2.87 -5.78
C VAL A 205 -12.97 -3.22 -4.38
N ALA A 206 -11.88 -3.97 -4.31
CA ALA A 206 -11.11 -4.18 -3.09
C ALA A 206 -9.65 -3.72 -3.30
N TYR A 207 -8.95 -3.54 -2.19
CA TYR A 207 -7.56 -3.08 -2.16
C TYR A 207 -6.73 -4.09 -1.39
N GLN A 208 -5.71 -4.63 -2.02
CA GLN A 208 -4.68 -5.43 -1.37
C GLN A 208 -3.70 -4.45 -0.73
N GLN A 209 -3.78 -4.37 0.60
CA GLN A 209 -2.87 -3.63 1.46
C GLN A 209 -1.69 -4.52 1.83
N ASP A 210 -1.19 -4.34 3.05
CA ASP A 210 -0.02 -4.99 3.62
C ASP A 210 0.11 -6.47 3.27
N THR A 211 1.34 -6.88 2.99
CA THR A 211 1.74 -8.28 2.97
C THR A 211 3.14 -8.38 3.52
N LEU A 212 3.24 -8.87 4.76
CA LEU A 212 4.49 -9.00 5.48
C LEU A 212 4.75 -10.46 5.84
N VAL A 213 6.01 -10.87 5.72
CA VAL A 213 6.54 -12.06 6.38
C VAL A 213 7.83 -11.66 7.07
N LEU A 214 7.93 -11.90 8.37
CA LEU A 214 9.12 -11.60 9.16
C LEU A 214 10.35 -12.26 8.54
N SER A 215 11.49 -11.55 8.57
CA SER A 215 12.74 -11.98 7.93
C SER A 215 13.14 -13.42 8.22
N ALA A 216 13.00 -13.87 9.48
CA ALA A 216 13.31 -15.23 9.92
C ALA A 216 12.43 -16.32 9.30
N HIS A 217 11.27 -15.97 8.72
CA HIS A 217 10.32 -16.90 8.10
C HIS A 217 10.24 -16.73 6.57
N ARG A 218 11.03 -15.83 5.97
CA ARG A 218 11.10 -15.66 4.51
C ARG A 218 11.74 -16.90 3.84
N GLY A 219 11.59 -17.01 2.52
CA GLY A 219 12.08 -18.15 1.73
C GLY A 219 11.14 -19.34 1.63
N HIS A 220 10.06 -19.38 2.42
CA HIS A 220 9.08 -20.47 2.44
C HIS A 220 7.85 -20.21 1.57
N ARG A 221 7.81 -19.15 0.76
CA ARG A 221 6.61 -18.72 -0.02
C ARG A 221 5.35 -18.42 0.82
N LEU A 222 5.50 -18.10 2.10
CA LEU A 222 4.37 -17.73 2.99
C LEU A 222 3.57 -16.52 2.50
N GLY A 223 4.21 -15.53 1.88
CA GLY A 223 3.50 -14.38 1.29
C GLY A 223 2.54 -14.78 0.17
N MET A 224 2.89 -15.81 -0.61
CA MET A 224 2.02 -16.38 -1.63
C MET A 224 0.86 -17.15 -1.00
N LEU A 225 1.15 -18.01 -0.01
CA LEU A 225 0.13 -18.74 0.76
C LEU A 225 -0.93 -17.79 1.35
N LEU A 226 -0.48 -16.71 2.00
CA LEU A 226 -1.30 -15.67 2.59
C LEU A 226 -2.26 -15.06 1.56
N LYS A 227 -1.73 -14.57 0.43
CA LYS A 227 -2.54 -13.91 -0.61
C LYS A 227 -3.52 -14.86 -1.28
N ILE A 228 -3.14 -16.12 -1.54
CA ILE A 228 -4.05 -17.13 -2.11
C ILE A 228 -5.24 -17.37 -1.17
N ASP A 229 -5.00 -17.55 0.13
CA ASP A 229 -6.09 -17.75 1.09
C ASP A 229 -6.99 -16.52 1.17
N ASN A 230 -6.42 -15.32 1.18
CA ASN A 230 -7.18 -14.08 1.25
C ASN A 230 -8.04 -13.85 -0.01
N LEU A 231 -7.52 -14.18 -1.20
CA LEU A 231 -8.29 -14.18 -2.45
C LEU A 231 -9.42 -15.23 -2.46
N ARG A 232 -9.18 -16.42 -1.89
CA ARG A 232 -10.22 -17.45 -1.71
C ARG A 232 -11.33 -16.94 -0.79
N ARG A 233 -10.97 -16.28 0.30
CA ARG A 233 -11.93 -15.69 1.25
C ARG A 233 -12.73 -14.54 0.65
N LEU A 234 -12.08 -13.68 -0.14
CA LEU A 234 -12.72 -12.57 -0.85
C LEU A 234 -13.89 -13.06 -1.72
N ALA A 235 -13.71 -14.17 -2.44
CA ALA A 235 -14.75 -14.70 -3.33
C ALA A 235 -16.05 -15.07 -2.60
N THR A 236 -15.97 -15.47 -1.33
CA THR A 236 -17.12 -15.83 -0.49
C THR A 236 -17.64 -14.65 0.31
N ALA A 237 -16.75 -13.86 0.91
CA ALA A 237 -17.13 -12.74 1.78
C ALA A 237 -17.67 -11.55 0.98
N TRP A 238 -17.09 -11.27 -0.19
CA TRP A 238 -17.42 -10.11 -1.03
C TRP A 238 -17.63 -10.53 -2.50
N PRO A 239 -18.67 -11.33 -2.80
CA PRO A 239 -18.92 -11.85 -4.15
C PRO A 239 -19.19 -10.77 -5.22
N GLU A 240 -19.49 -9.54 -4.81
CA GLU A 240 -19.68 -8.40 -5.69
C GLU A 240 -18.38 -7.76 -6.19
N VAL A 241 -17.25 -8.01 -5.50
CA VAL A 241 -15.94 -7.45 -5.88
C VAL A 241 -15.51 -8.04 -7.21
N ARG A 242 -15.11 -7.16 -8.14
CA ARG A 242 -14.67 -7.53 -9.50
C ARG A 242 -13.20 -7.25 -9.75
N ARG A 243 -12.59 -6.37 -8.96
CA ARG A 243 -11.21 -5.91 -9.14
C ARG A 243 -10.53 -5.72 -7.79
N VAL A 244 -9.30 -6.19 -7.69
CA VAL A 244 -8.39 -5.90 -6.58
C VAL A 244 -7.27 -4.99 -7.10
N TYR A 245 -7.02 -3.87 -6.43
CA TYR A 245 -5.89 -2.99 -6.71
C TYR A 245 -4.82 -3.12 -5.62
N THR A 246 -3.56 -2.88 -5.98
CA THR A 246 -2.44 -2.85 -5.03
C THR A 246 -1.37 -1.90 -5.53
N TRP A 247 -0.57 -1.37 -4.62
CA TRP A 247 0.54 -0.46 -4.90
C TRP A 247 1.79 -0.99 -4.23
N ASN A 248 2.89 -1.08 -4.96
CA ASN A 248 4.16 -1.55 -4.43
C ASN A 248 5.31 -0.76 -5.05
N ALA A 249 6.25 -0.29 -4.23
CA ALA A 249 7.52 0.26 -4.71
C ALA A 249 8.15 -0.64 -5.78
N GLU A 250 8.64 -0.05 -6.89
CA GLU A 250 9.26 -0.80 -8.00
C GLU A 250 10.52 -1.56 -7.56
N GLU A 251 11.13 -1.17 -6.44
CA GLU A 251 12.25 -1.81 -5.77
C GLU A 251 11.84 -3.09 -5.02
N ASN A 252 10.56 -3.21 -4.63
CA ASN A 252 10.03 -4.33 -3.85
C ASN A 252 9.81 -5.58 -4.72
N THR A 253 10.90 -6.07 -5.29
CA THR A 253 10.94 -7.22 -6.20
C THR A 253 10.23 -8.47 -5.63
N PRO A 254 10.38 -8.84 -4.34
CA PRO A 254 9.70 -10.02 -3.79
C PRO A 254 8.16 -9.95 -3.85
N VAL A 255 7.57 -8.82 -3.45
CA VAL A 255 6.10 -8.66 -3.48
C VAL A 255 5.59 -8.53 -4.92
N LEU A 256 6.34 -7.84 -5.78
CA LEU A 256 6.04 -7.74 -7.21
C LEU A 256 6.02 -9.11 -7.90
N ALA A 257 6.99 -9.98 -7.59
CA ALA A 257 7.04 -11.33 -8.14
C ALA A 257 5.79 -12.16 -7.74
N ILE A 258 5.36 -12.07 -6.47
CA ILE A 258 4.13 -12.72 -6.00
C ILE A 258 2.91 -12.17 -6.76
N ASN A 259 2.81 -10.85 -6.92
CA ASN A 259 1.69 -10.22 -7.62
C ASN A 259 1.60 -10.65 -9.08
N VAL A 260 2.74 -10.70 -9.79
CA VAL A 260 2.80 -11.17 -11.19
C VAL A 260 2.34 -12.63 -11.29
N GLU A 261 2.79 -13.50 -10.38
CA GLU A 261 2.39 -14.91 -10.37
C GLU A 261 0.89 -15.10 -10.04
N LEU A 262 0.32 -14.24 -9.19
CA LEU A 262 -1.11 -14.16 -8.93
C LEU A 262 -1.92 -13.52 -10.08
N GLY A 263 -1.26 -13.09 -11.16
CA GLY A 263 -1.92 -12.52 -12.33
C GLY A 263 -2.30 -11.05 -12.21
N PHE A 264 -1.75 -10.31 -11.24
CA PHE A 264 -1.85 -8.85 -11.25
C PHE A 264 -1.16 -8.30 -12.50
N ARG A 265 -1.85 -7.40 -13.18
CA ARG A 265 -1.34 -6.67 -14.34
C ARG A 265 -1.15 -5.21 -13.95
N GLN A 266 -0.07 -4.60 -14.42
CA GLN A 266 0.14 -3.18 -14.20
C GLN A 266 -0.97 -2.36 -14.86
N ALA A 267 -1.57 -1.45 -14.10
CA ALA A 267 -2.63 -0.56 -14.54
C ALA A 267 -2.18 0.91 -14.55
N GLY A 268 -1.09 1.23 -13.85
CA GLY A 268 -0.53 2.57 -13.77
C GLY A 268 0.79 2.57 -13.01
N VAL A 269 1.24 3.79 -12.72
CA VAL A 269 2.33 4.07 -11.79
C VAL A 269 1.91 5.18 -10.84
N VAL A 270 2.49 5.16 -9.65
CA VAL A 270 2.37 6.24 -8.68
C VAL A 270 3.74 6.80 -8.40
N GLY A 271 3.90 8.11 -8.60
CA GLY A 271 5.13 8.81 -8.21
C GLY A 271 5.00 9.30 -6.78
N ALA A 272 5.94 8.93 -5.92
CA ALA A 272 6.09 9.47 -4.57
C ALA A 272 7.10 10.63 -4.61
N TRP A 273 6.63 11.81 -4.25
CA TRP A 273 7.35 13.07 -4.41
C TRP A 273 7.70 13.68 -3.07
N GLN A 274 8.87 14.31 -2.98
CA GLN A 274 9.34 15.00 -1.78
C GLN A 274 9.85 16.41 -2.10
N LYS A 275 9.62 17.36 -1.19
CA LYS A 275 10.19 18.70 -1.21
C LYS A 275 10.63 19.08 0.20
N ARG A 276 11.89 19.47 0.37
CA ARG A 276 12.39 20.03 1.63
C ARG A 276 12.16 21.55 1.66
N LEU A 277 11.55 22.04 2.73
CA LEU A 277 11.32 23.45 2.99
C LEU A 277 12.53 23.97 3.77
N CYS A 278 13.42 24.69 3.08
CA CYS A 278 14.54 25.41 3.69
C CYS A 278 14.05 26.48 4.68
#